data_AF-A0A1G3H5C1-F1
#
_entry.id   AF-A0A1G3H5C1-F1
#
_cell.length_a   1.000
_cell.length_b   1.000
_cell.length_c   1.000
_cell.angle_alpha   90.00
_cell.angle_beta   90.00
_cell.angle_gamma   90.00
#
_symmetry.space_group_name_H-M   'P 1'
#
loop_
_entity.id
_entity.type
_entity.pdbx_description
1 polymer ?
#
loop_
_entity_poly.entity_id
_entity_poly.type
_entity_poly.pdbx_seq_one_letter_code
_entity_poly.pdbx_strand_id
1 'polypeptide(L)'
;MPGFENYSREAQEIEREIIRKGLVLGIDWEDEAQVRALARAALACKDVGDHPDCRPNDPKSRARIELFGLAQLMLTVMRQSADEGMHTHGGTAWKALARALWQEQEAR
;
A
#
# COMPACT_ATOMS: atom_id res chain seq x y z
N MET A 1 16.42 -7.07 20.75
CA MET A 1 15.55 -6.60 19.66
C MET A 1 15.39 -7.76 18.72
N PRO A 2 14.20 -8.37 18.56
CA PRO A 2 14.02 -9.40 17.55
C PRO A 2 14.05 -8.70 16.19
N GLY A 3 15.04 -9.08 15.37
CA GLY A 3 15.26 -8.51 14.06
C GLY A 3 14.09 -8.78 13.13
N PHE A 4 13.92 -7.91 12.15
CA PHE A 4 13.15 -8.12 10.93
C PHE A 4 13.77 -9.28 10.12
N GLU A 5 13.86 -10.49 10.68
CA GLU A 5 14.61 -11.62 10.12
C GLU A 5 13.91 -12.26 8.91
N ASN A 6 12.77 -11.70 8.45
CA ASN A 6 12.13 -12.22 7.24
C ASN A 6 11.27 -11.19 6.49
N TYR A 7 11.91 -10.19 5.86
CA TYR A 7 11.23 -9.24 4.97
C TYR A 7 10.36 -9.92 3.91
N SER A 8 10.74 -11.12 3.43
CA SER A 8 9.94 -11.86 2.46
C SER A 8 8.60 -12.33 3.03
N ARG A 9 8.59 -12.79 4.28
CA ARG A 9 7.37 -13.18 5.00
C ARG A 9 6.51 -11.96 5.30
N GLU A 10 7.12 -10.86 5.73
CA GLU A 10 6.39 -9.62 6.00
C GLU A 10 5.72 -9.08 4.74
N ALA A 11 6.43 -9.08 3.61
CA ALA A 11 5.85 -8.66 2.33
C ALA A 11 4.66 -9.53 1.91
N GLN A 12 4.73 -10.85 2.13
CA GLN A 12 3.62 -11.76 1.85
C GLN A 12 2.40 -11.51 2.76
N GLU A 13 2.63 -11.20 4.05
CA GLU A 13 1.54 -10.90 4.99
C GLU A 13 0.88 -9.56 4.66
N ILE A 14 1.68 -8.54 4.36
CA ILE A 14 1.18 -7.23 3.90
C ILE A 14 0.40 -7.38 2.60
N GLU A 15 0.93 -8.10 1.61
CA GLU A 15 0.23 -8.32 0.33
C GLU A 15 -1.10 -9.05 0.54
N ARG A 16 -1.14 -10.06 1.42
CA ARG A 16 -2.38 -10.79 1.72
C ARG A 16 -3.46 -9.86 2.27
N GLU A 17 -3.10 -8.95 3.17
CA GLU A 17 -4.04 -7.96 3.69
C GLU A 17 -4.43 -6.93 2.62
N ILE A 18 -3.49 -6.48 1.79
CA ILE A 18 -3.77 -5.59 0.64
C ILE A 18 -4.83 -6.25 -0.26
N ILE A 19 -4.64 -7.51 -0.64
CA ILE A 19 -5.60 -8.26 -1.47
C ILE A 19 -6.95 -8.36 -0.75
N ARG A 20 -6.97 -8.69 0.55
CA ARG A 20 -8.22 -8.80 1.31
C ARG A 20 -8.99 -7.48 1.34
N LYS A 21 -8.31 -6.36 1.59
CA LYS A 21 -8.96 -5.02 1.56
C LYS A 21 -9.39 -4.65 0.15
N GLY A 22 -8.58 -4.97 -0.86
CA GLY A 22 -8.93 -4.81 -2.28
C GLY A 22 -10.22 -5.52 -2.65
N LEU A 23 -10.41 -6.77 -2.22
CA LEU A 23 -11.64 -7.53 -2.45
C LEU A 23 -12.88 -6.86 -1.82
N VAL A 24 -12.77 -6.34 -0.60
CA VAL A 24 -13.87 -5.61 0.07
C VAL A 24 -14.23 -4.33 -0.68
N LEU A 25 -13.22 -3.67 -1.27
CA LEU A 25 -13.36 -2.42 -1.98
C LEU A 25 -13.70 -2.59 -3.47
N GLY A 26 -13.62 -3.82 -4.00
CA GLY A 26 -13.83 -4.10 -5.43
C GLY A 26 -12.68 -3.59 -6.30
N ILE A 27 -11.45 -3.67 -5.80
CA ILE A 27 -10.26 -3.26 -6.54
C ILE A 27 -9.84 -4.34 -7.52
N ASP A 28 -9.70 -3.95 -8.78
CA ASP A 28 -9.00 -4.69 -9.82
C ASP A 28 -7.55 -4.20 -9.86
N TRP A 29 -6.62 -5.09 -9.54
CA TRP A 29 -5.18 -4.77 -9.52
C TRP A 29 -4.56 -4.68 -10.92
N GLU A 30 -5.27 -5.12 -11.95
CA GLU A 30 -4.86 -4.98 -13.36
C GLU A 30 -5.38 -3.67 -13.98
N ASP A 31 -6.37 -3.00 -13.37
CA ASP A 31 -6.82 -1.67 -13.76
C ASP A 31 -5.83 -0.60 -13.24
N GLU A 32 -4.86 -0.25 -14.09
CA GLU A 32 -3.85 0.76 -13.76
C GLU A 32 -4.45 2.11 -13.35
N ALA A 33 -5.58 2.54 -13.93
CA ALA A 33 -6.19 3.81 -13.60
C ALA A 33 -6.80 3.79 -12.20
N GLN A 34 -7.47 2.69 -11.85
CA GLN A 34 -8.03 2.50 -10.52
C GLN A 34 -6.94 2.40 -9.44
N VAL A 35 -5.89 1.62 -9.68
CA VAL A 35 -4.77 1.47 -8.74
C VAL A 35 -4.02 2.79 -8.58
N ARG A 36 -3.87 3.57 -9.66
CA ARG A 36 -3.26 4.92 -9.61
C ARG A 36 -4.10 5.92 -8.81
N ALA A 37 -5.41 5.91 -8.96
CA ALA A 37 -6.31 6.73 -8.14
C ALA A 37 -6.21 6.35 -6.65
N LEU A 38 -6.12 5.05 -6.35
CA LEU A 38 -5.93 4.54 -5.00
C LEU A 38 -4.60 5.00 -4.39
N ALA A 39 -3.51 4.91 -5.15
CA ALA A 39 -2.18 5.37 -4.72
C ALA A 39 -2.16 6.88 -4.44
N ARG A 40 -2.77 7.70 -5.32
CA ARG A 40 -2.89 9.14 -5.11
C ARG A 40 -3.61 9.46 -3.80
N ALA A 41 -4.73 8.80 -3.55
CA ALA A 41 -5.51 8.97 -2.34
C ALA A 41 -4.72 8.54 -1.09
N ALA A 42 -3.99 7.42 -1.16
CA ALA A 42 -3.14 6.95 -0.07
C ALA A 42 -2.05 7.97 0.31
N LEU A 43 -1.40 8.57 -0.69
CA LEU A 43 -0.39 9.60 -0.47
C LEU A 43 -1.00 10.91 0.03
N ALA A 44 -2.13 11.36 -0.54
CA ALA A 44 -2.84 12.55 -0.06
C ALA A 44 -3.28 12.40 1.40
N CYS A 45 -3.66 11.18 1.80
CA CYS A 45 -4.08 10.87 3.14
C CYS A 45 -2.97 10.97 4.19
N LYS A 46 -1.75 10.60 3.79
CA LYS A 46 -0.56 10.71 4.62
C LYS A 46 -0.21 12.18 4.90
N ASP A 47 -0.27 13.02 3.88
CA ASP A 47 0.22 14.41 3.95
C ASP A 47 -0.82 15.36 4.54
N VAL A 48 -2.09 15.16 4.20
CA VAL A 48 -3.20 15.98 4.66
C VAL A 48 -4.00 15.13 5.65
N GLY A 49 -3.60 15.17 6.92
CA GLY A 49 -4.20 14.38 8.00
C GLY A 49 -5.72 14.62 8.20
N ASP A 50 -6.29 15.62 7.53
CA ASP A 50 -7.73 15.91 7.52
C ASP A 50 -8.41 15.74 6.14
N HIS A 51 -7.79 15.00 5.21
CA HIS A 51 -8.39 14.77 3.89
C HIS A 51 -9.72 13.99 4.05
N PRO A 52 -10.80 14.36 3.36
CA PRO A 52 -12.11 13.72 3.51
C PRO A 52 -12.06 12.21 3.22
N ASP A 53 -11.14 11.78 2.36
CA ASP A 53 -10.95 10.36 2.07
C ASP A 53 -10.32 9.53 3.22
N CYS A 54 -9.80 10.20 4.24
CA CYS A 54 -9.13 9.62 5.41
C CYS A 54 -10.02 9.55 6.65
N ARG A 55 -11.26 10.02 6.54
CA ARG A 55 -12.21 9.95 7.63
C ARG A 55 -13.05 8.69 7.50
N PRO A 56 -13.06 7.80 8.50
CA PRO A 56 -13.86 6.58 8.47
C PRO A 56 -15.33 6.91 8.75
N ASN A 57 -16.10 7.15 7.70
CA ASN A 57 -17.54 7.46 7.79
C ASN A 57 -18.43 6.20 7.63
N ASP A 58 -17.89 5.14 7.04
CA ASP A 58 -18.58 3.87 6.76
C ASP A 58 -17.59 2.67 6.71
N PRO A 59 -18.05 1.40 6.74
CA PRO A 59 -17.17 0.24 6.72
C PRO A 59 -16.21 0.17 5.51
N LYS A 60 -16.60 0.65 4.32
CA LYS A 60 -15.72 0.70 3.14
C LYS A 60 -14.64 1.77 3.32
N SER A 61 -14.99 2.94 3.82
CA SER A 61 -13.98 3.98 4.12
C SER A 61 -12.95 3.51 5.14
N ARG A 62 -13.34 2.69 6.14
CA ARG A 62 -12.40 2.04 7.07
C ARG A 62 -11.46 1.09 6.36
N ALA A 63 -11.98 0.19 5.53
CA ALA A 63 -11.15 -0.74 4.74
C ALA A 63 -10.17 0.00 3.82
N ARG A 64 -10.57 1.16 3.29
CA ARG A 64 -9.72 2.01 2.47
C ARG A 64 -8.58 2.67 3.28
N ILE A 65 -8.87 3.19 4.47
CA ILE A 65 -7.84 3.77 5.36
C ILE A 65 -6.85 2.68 5.80
N GLU A 66 -7.33 1.49 6.15
CA GLU A 66 -6.47 0.35 6.47
C GLU A 66 -5.57 -0.02 5.29
N LEU A 67 -6.10 -0.02 4.06
CA LEU A 67 -5.30 -0.21 2.84
C LEU A 67 -4.22 0.87 2.69
N PHE A 68 -4.53 2.14 2.97
CA PHE A 68 -3.53 3.21 2.94
C PHE A 68 -2.43 3.02 3.98
N GLY A 69 -2.77 2.56 5.19
CA GLY A 69 -1.79 2.16 6.20
C GLY A 69 -0.89 1.01 5.71
N LEU A 70 -1.48 -0.02 5.09
CA LEU A 70 -0.74 -1.13 4.49
C LEU A 70 0.18 -0.67 3.36
N ALA A 71 -0.24 0.30 2.54
CA ALA A 71 0.61 0.91 1.51
C ALA A 71 1.84 1.62 2.09
N GLN A 72 1.70 2.32 3.23
CA GLN A 72 2.85 2.93 3.91
C GLN A 72 3.78 1.88 4.53
N LEU A 73 3.22 0.81 5.09
CA LEU A 73 4.01 -0.30 5.63
C LEU A 73 4.77 -1.03 4.52
N MET A 74 4.12 -1.26 3.38
CA MET A 74 4.75 -1.79 2.16
C MET A 74 5.98 -0.98 1.76
N LEU A 75 5.85 0.35 1.63
CA LEU A 75 6.97 1.23 1.30
C LEU A 75 8.09 1.19 2.35
N THR A 76 7.73 1.06 3.63
CA THR A 76 8.69 0.97 4.74
C THR A 76 9.51 -0.32 4.65
N VAL A 77 8.86 -1.46 4.44
CA VAL A 77 9.52 -2.77 4.25
C VAL A 77 10.43 -2.75 3.03
N MET A 78 9.97 -2.20 1.91
CA MET A 78 10.79 -2.09 0.70
C MET A 78 12.05 -1.24 0.92
N ARG A 79 11.93 -0.13 1.64
CA ARG A 79 13.07 0.73 1.97
C ARG A 79 14.06 0.03 2.90
N GLN A 80 13.56 -0.53 4.01
CA GLN A 80 14.41 -1.20 5.00
C GLN A 80 15.14 -2.41 4.42
N SER A 81 14.45 -3.23 3.61
CA SER A 81 15.11 -4.36 2.98
C SER A 81 16.18 -3.91 1.97
N ALA A 82 15.93 -2.82 1.24
CA ALA A 82 16.92 -2.26 0.30
C ALA A 82 18.17 -1.74 1.02
N ASP A 83 18.02 -1.13 2.21
CA ASP A 83 19.14 -0.70 3.05
C ASP A 83 20.02 -1.89 3.50
N GLU A 84 19.44 -3.09 3.58
CA GLU A 84 20.14 -4.36 3.84
C GLU A 84 20.59 -5.11 2.57
N GLY A 85 20.46 -4.50 1.40
CA GLY A 85 20.83 -5.11 0.11
C GLY A 85 19.85 -6.18 -0.40
N MET A 86 18.65 -6.27 0.18
CA MET A 86 17.59 -7.19 -0.21
C MET A 86 16.48 -6.48 -0.99
N HIS A 87 16.17 -6.99 -2.18
CA HIS A 87 15.03 -6.52 -2.97
C HIS A 87 13.77 -7.31 -2.64
N THR A 88 13.03 -6.84 -1.63
CA THR A 88 11.76 -7.47 -1.22
C THR A 88 10.62 -7.02 -2.13
N HIS A 89 9.92 -7.97 -2.73
CA HIS A 89 8.71 -7.72 -3.50
C HIS A 89 7.65 -8.78 -3.25
N GLY A 90 6.37 -8.39 -3.36
CA GLY A 90 5.24 -9.31 -3.42
C GLY A 90 4.89 -9.73 -4.86
N GLY A 91 3.73 -10.32 -5.00
CA GLY A 91 3.07 -10.69 -6.26
C GLY A 91 2.41 -9.50 -6.97
N THR A 92 1.32 -9.77 -7.68
CA THR A 92 0.69 -8.83 -8.62
C THR A 92 0.17 -7.58 -7.93
N ALA A 93 -0.60 -7.72 -6.85
CA ALA A 93 -1.19 -6.60 -6.12
C ALA A 93 -0.10 -5.69 -5.53
N TRP A 94 0.94 -6.29 -4.96
CA TRP A 94 2.10 -5.55 -4.47
C TRP A 94 2.76 -4.73 -5.58
N LYS A 95 3.09 -5.37 -6.70
CA LYS A 95 3.79 -4.71 -7.82
C LYS A 95 2.96 -3.60 -8.46
N ALA A 96 1.65 -3.83 -8.64
CA ALA A 96 0.74 -2.84 -9.18
C ALA A 96 0.65 -1.61 -8.26
N LEU A 97 0.42 -1.83 -6.97
CA LEU A 97 0.30 -0.76 -5.99
C LEU A 97 1.63 -0.01 -5.79
N ALA A 98 2.75 -0.74 -5.70
CA ALA A 98 4.10 -0.18 -5.68
C ALA A 98 4.31 0.77 -6.86
N ARG A 99 4.14 0.27 -8.09
CA ARG A 99 4.33 1.06 -9.31
C ARG A 99 3.47 2.33 -9.31
N ALA A 100 2.21 2.21 -8.92
CA ALA A 100 1.30 3.34 -8.83
C ALA A 100 1.73 4.38 -7.77
N LEU A 101 2.20 3.94 -6.60
CA LEU A 101 2.73 4.84 -5.56
C LEU A 101 3.98 5.58 -6.02
N TRP A 102 4.91 4.89 -6.69
CA TRP A 102 6.10 5.54 -7.28
C TRP A 102 5.72 6.58 -8.31
N GLN A 103 4.84 6.24 -9.26
CA GLN A 103 4.38 7.18 -10.29
C GLN A 103 3.70 8.42 -9.71
N GLU A 104 2.86 8.25 -8.68
CA GLU A 104 2.18 9.38 -8.04
C GLU A 104 3.11 10.17 -7.11
N GLN A 105 4.18 9.57 -6.60
CA GLN A 105 5.20 10.29 -5.84
C GLN A 105 6.13 11.10 -6.76
N GLU A 106 6.52 10.57 -7.91
CA GLU A 106 7.34 11.28 -8.91
C GLU A 106 6.57 12.41 -9.62
N ALA A 107 5.25 12.27 -9.75
CA ALA A 107 4.40 13.29 -10.37
C ALA A 107 4.07 14.49 -9.45
N ARG A 108 4.58 14.50 -8.21
CA ARG A 108 4.39 15.57 -7.22
C ARG A 108 5.63 16.45 -7.13
#